data_AF-A0A6I1QJ58-F1
#
_entry.id   AF-A0A6I1QJ58-F1
#
_cell.length_a   1.000
_cell.length_b   1.000
_cell.length_c   1.000
_cell.angle_alpha   90.00
_cell.angle_beta   90.00
_cell.angle_gamma   90.00
#
_symmetry.space_group_name_H-M   'P 1'
#
loop_
_entity.id
_entity.type
_entity.pdbx_description
1 polymer ?
#
loop_
_entity_poly.entity_id
_entity_poly.type
_entity_poly.pdbx_seq_one_letter_code
_entity_poly.pdbx_strand_id
1 'polypeptide(L)'
;MVSLLEASLPERLQWARQQADRFSDAYADVYSQLDVGALAWRDILNELAGRPDPSVTVDLSGDLPRRIAGLGPPAAAAALDAIISAREALEVNADRRLALESLMLALPALKGEGTELAPRGRRV
;
A
#
# COMPACT_ATOMS: atom_id res chain seq x y z
N MET A 1 -1.90 2.21 -7.29
CA MET A 1 -1.76 1.92 -5.83
C MET A 1 -0.51 1.10 -5.52
N VAL A 2 -0.15 0.06 -6.29
CA VAL A 2 1.05 -0.77 -6.02
C VAL A 2 2.34 0.04 -5.91
N SER A 3 2.56 1.02 -6.79
CA SER A 3 3.71 1.94 -6.71
C SER A 3 3.82 2.74 -5.40
N LEU A 4 2.72 2.90 -4.64
CA LEU A 4 2.72 3.61 -3.36
C LEU A 4 3.23 2.76 -2.20
N LEU A 5 3.32 1.45 -2.37
CA LEU A 5 3.80 0.54 -1.32
C LEU A 5 5.25 0.86 -0.93
N GLU A 6 6.05 1.35 -1.88
CA GLU A 6 7.45 1.75 -1.68
C GLU A 6 7.64 3.27 -1.58
N ALA A 7 6.57 4.05 -1.83
CA ALA A 7 6.62 5.49 -1.78
C ALA A 7 6.75 6.02 -0.34
N SER A 8 7.37 7.18 -0.20
CA SER A 8 7.46 7.92 1.05
C SER A 8 6.09 8.41 1.52
N LEU A 9 5.93 8.65 2.83
CA LEU A 9 4.67 9.18 3.38
C LEU A 9 4.22 10.50 2.71
N PRO A 10 5.11 11.47 2.43
CA PRO A 10 4.72 12.67 1.67
C PRO A 10 4.13 12.37 0.29
N GLU A 11 4.71 11.45 -0.46
CA GLU A 11 4.21 11.05 -1.80
C GLU A 11 2.85 10.36 -1.70
N ARG A 12 2.66 9.51 -0.69
CA ARG A 12 1.36 8.86 -0.41
C ARG A 12 0.28 9.88 -0.08
N LEU A 13 0.57 10.84 0.80
CA LEU A 13 -0.38 11.90 1.15
C LEU A 13 -0.65 12.84 -0.03
N GLN A 14 0.34 13.10 -0.87
CA GLN A 14 0.15 13.85 -2.11
C GLN A 14 -0.78 13.11 -3.08
N TRP A 15 -0.62 11.79 -3.24
CA TRP A 15 -1.53 10.96 -4.02
C TRP A 15 -2.96 11.03 -3.46
N ALA A 16 -3.14 10.89 -2.14
CA ALA A 16 -4.46 10.94 -1.51
C ALA A 16 -5.19 12.26 -1.80
N ARG A 17 -4.47 13.40 -1.75
CA ARG A 17 -5.02 14.72 -2.10
C ARG A 17 -5.43 14.79 -3.58
N GLN A 18 -4.55 14.35 -4.48
CA GLN A 18 -4.84 14.36 -5.91
C GLN A 18 -6.06 13.51 -6.27
N GLN A 19 -6.24 12.36 -5.63
CA GLN A 19 -7.41 11.52 -5.86
C GLN A 19 -8.67 12.15 -5.27
N ALA A 20 -8.60 12.74 -4.07
CA ALA A 20 -9.73 13.41 -3.44
C ALA A 20 -10.23 14.60 -4.29
N ASP A 21 -9.31 15.36 -4.90
CA ASP A 21 -9.63 16.50 -5.76
C ASP A 21 -10.26 16.08 -7.11
N ARG A 22 -9.90 14.89 -7.62
CA ARG A 22 -10.42 14.34 -8.90
C ARG A 22 -11.65 13.45 -8.73
N PHE A 23 -12.08 13.22 -7.50
CA PHE A 23 -13.05 12.17 -7.18
C PHE A 23 -14.44 12.39 -7.80
N SER A 24 -14.82 13.64 -8.12
CA SER A 24 -16.12 13.93 -8.77
C SER A 24 -16.24 13.35 -10.18
N ASP A 25 -15.12 13.18 -10.89
CA ASP A 25 -15.11 12.77 -12.30
C ASP A 25 -14.66 11.31 -12.50
N ALA A 26 -14.10 10.67 -11.45
CA ALA A 26 -13.34 9.42 -11.56
C ALA A 26 -13.63 8.41 -10.44
N TYR A 27 -14.87 8.31 -9.97
CA TYR A 27 -15.29 7.36 -8.91
C TYR A 27 -14.78 5.93 -9.17
N ALA A 28 -14.95 5.42 -10.39
CA ALA A 28 -14.55 4.07 -10.76
C ALA A 28 -13.03 3.85 -10.64
N ASP A 29 -12.22 4.88 -10.91
CA ASP A 29 -10.76 4.78 -10.92
C ASP A 29 -10.20 4.65 -9.50
N VAL A 30 -10.79 5.35 -8.52
CA VAL A 30 -10.33 5.23 -7.13
C VAL A 30 -10.71 3.88 -6.54
N TYR A 31 -11.94 3.40 -6.76
CA TYR A 31 -12.34 2.07 -6.32
C TYR A 31 -11.49 0.97 -6.97
N SER A 32 -11.21 1.09 -8.28
CA SER A 32 -10.31 0.16 -8.97
C SER A 32 -8.90 0.18 -8.37
N GLN A 33 -8.38 1.35 -8.01
CA GLN A 33 -7.08 1.45 -7.34
C GLN A 33 -7.08 0.81 -5.94
N LEU A 34 -8.18 0.97 -5.18
CA LEU A 34 -8.37 0.31 -3.88
C LEU A 34 -8.41 -1.21 -4.02
N ASP A 35 -9.15 -1.72 -5.00
CA ASP A 35 -9.24 -3.15 -5.30
C ASP A 35 -7.87 -3.74 -5.67
N VAL A 36 -7.12 -3.05 -6.53
CA VAL A 36 -5.77 -3.47 -6.93
C VAL A 36 -4.83 -3.54 -5.73
N GLY A 37 -4.86 -2.56 -4.82
CA GLY A 37 -4.01 -2.65 -3.64
C GLY A 37 -4.50 -3.64 -2.59
N ALA A 38 -5.81 -3.90 -2.49
CA ALA A 38 -6.32 -5.00 -1.64
C ALA A 38 -5.78 -6.36 -2.13
N LEU A 39 -5.79 -6.58 -3.46
CA LEU A 39 -5.18 -7.78 -4.06
C LEU A 39 -3.68 -7.85 -3.75
N ALA A 40 -2.95 -6.74 -3.89
CA ALA A 40 -1.52 -6.70 -3.58
C ALA A 40 -1.22 -7.05 -2.10
N TRP A 41 -1.99 -6.52 -1.15
CA TRP A 41 -1.82 -6.83 0.28
C TRP A 41 -2.25 -8.25 0.65
N ARG A 42 -3.26 -8.81 -0.02
CA ARG A 42 -3.62 -10.22 0.09
C ARG A 42 -2.48 -11.12 -0.39
N ASP A 43 -1.86 -10.78 -1.51
CA ASP A 43 -0.74 -11.54 -2.06
C ASP A 43 0.48 -11.48 -1.11
N ILE A 44 0.78 -10.31 -0.53
CA ILE A 44 1.80 -10.15 0.52
C ILE A 44 1.48 -11.01 1.75
N LEU A 45 0.22 -11.02 2.21
CA LEU A 45 -0.19 -11.81 3.36
C LEU A 45 -0.04 -13.32 3.09
N ASN A 46 -0.38 -13.76 1.88
CA ASN A 46 -0.21 -15.15 1.43
C ASN A 46 1.27 -15.55 1.40
N GLU A 47 2.16 -14.68 0.88
CA GLU A 47 3.61 -14.90 0.90
C GLU A 47 4.14 -15.02 2.34
N LEU A 48 3.76 -14.09 3.22
CA LEU A 48 4.17 -14.11 4.64
C LEU A 48 3.62 -15.32 5.41
N ALA A 49 2.49 -15.87 4.99
CA ALA A 49 1.90 -17.08 5.57
C ALA A 49 2.51 -18.39 5.01
N GLY A 50 3.47 -18.31 4.08
CA GLY A 50 4.06 -19.47 3.42
C GLY A 50 3.08 -20.20 2.50
N ARG A 51 2.06 -19.49 2.00
CA ARG A 51 1.04 -20.01 1.07
C ARG A 51 1.00 -19.14 -0.19
N PRO A 52 2.10 -19.06 -0.96
CA PRO A 52 2.14 -18.24 -2.17
C PRO A 52 1.03 -18.70 -3.12
N ASP A 53 0.20 -17.75 -3.55
CA ASP A 53 -0.85 -17.99 -4.54
C ASP A 53 -0.28 -17.69 -5.94
N PRO A 54 -0.28 -18.63 -6.90
CA PRO A 54 0.28 -18.41 -8.23
C PRO A 54 -0.47 -17.35 -9.05
N SER A 55 -1.62 -16.85 -8.60
CA SER A 55 -2.37 -15.74 -9.21
C SER A 55 -1.84 -14.34 -8.84
N VAL A 56 -0.59 -14.25 -8.35
CA VAL A 56 0.09 -13.01 -7.92
C VAL A 56 -0.13 -11.86 -8.89
N THR A 57 -0.47 -10.70 -8.33
CA THR A 57 -0.42 -9.42 -9.04
C THR A 57 0.96 -9.23 -9.69
N VAL A 58 1.01 -9.26 -11.03
CA VAL A 58 2.23 -9.28 -11.87
C VAL A 58 3.25 -8.20 -11.50
N ASP A 59 2.80 -7.09 -10.91
CA ASP A 59 3.60 -5.92 -10.55
C ASP A 59 4.44 -6.08 -9.26
N LEU A 60 4.20 -7.14 -8.46
CA LEU A 60 5.00 -7.49 -7.28
C LEU A 60 6.06 -8.58 -7.55
N SER A 61 6.23 -8.99 -8.81
CA SER A 61 7.02 -10.16 -9.20
C SER A 61 8.56 -10.02 -9.01
N GLY A 62 9.07 -8.84 -8.66
CA GLY A 62 10.48 -8.63 -8.31
C GLY A 62 10.74 -8.82 -6.82
N ASP A 63 11.59 -9.80 -6.47
CA ASP A 63 12.11 -10.12 -5.11
C ASP A 63 11.18 -9.72 -3.93
N LEU A 64 9.91 -10.13 -4.03
CA LEU A 64 8.89 -9.87 -3.01
C LEU A 64 9.36 -10.28 -1.59
N PRO A 65 10.02 -11.44 -1.39
CA PRO A 65 10.53 -11.84 -0.08
C PRO A 65 11.48 -10.80 0.54
N ARG A 66 12.32 -10.15 -0.26
CA ARG A 66 13.21 -9.08 0.21
C ARG A 66 12.46 -7.79 0.52
N ARG A 67 11.47 -7.43 -0.28
CA ARG A 67 10.68 -6.19 -0.11
C ARG A 67 9.80 -6.23 1.14
N ILE A 68 9.30 -7.41 1.49
CA ILE A 68 8.52 -7.66 2.72
C ILE A 68 9.40 -8.05 3.92
N ALA A 69 10.73 -8.04 3.78
CA ALA A 69 11.64 -8.43 4.85
C ALA A 69 11.55 -7.46 6.05
N GLY A 70 10.98 -7.96 7.15
CA GLY A 70 10.69 -7.19 8.36
C GLY A 70 9.21 -6.85 8.55
N LEU A 71 8.36 -7.20 7.58
CA LEU A 71 6.90 -7.14 7.71
C LEU A 71 6.39 -8.46 8.31
N GLY A 72 5.54 -8.37 9.33
CA GLY A 72 4.86 -9.53 9.91
C GLY A 72 3.47 -9.74 9.29
N PRO A 73 2.93 -10.98 9.29
CA PRO A 73 1.56 -11.25 8.85
C PRO A 73 0.49 -10.32 9.47
N PRO A 74 0.55 -9.96 10.77
CA PRO A 74 -0.43 -9.03 11.35
C PRO A 74 -0.42 -7.63 10.71
N ALA A 75 0.74 -7.14 10.29
CA ALA A 75 0.85 -5.83 9.64
C ALA A 75 0.29 -5.84 8.22
N ALA A 76 0.48 -6.96 7.49
CA ALA A 76 -0.14 -7.13 6.17
C ALA A 76 -1.67 -7.27 6.27
N ALA A 77 -2.17 -7.99 7.28
CA ALA A 77 -3.61 -8.09 7.54
C ALA A 77 -4.22 -6.72 7.89
N ALA A 78 -3.58 -5.96 8.79
CA ALA A 78 -4.05 -4.61 9.14
C ALA A 78 -4.06 -3.65 7.94
N ALA A 79 -3.11 -3.79 7.02
CA ALA A 79 -3.08 -3.00 5.79
C ALA A 79 -4.23 -3.34 4.84
N LEU A 80 -4.57 -4.63 4.70
CA LEU A 80 -5.72 -5.08 3.94
C LEU A 80 -7.03 -4.57 4.55
N ASP A 81 -7.19 -4.69 5.88
CA ASP A 81 -8.36 -4.19 6.60
C ASP A 81 -8.52 -2.67 6.45
N ALA A 82 -7.41 -1.92 6.46
CA ALA A 82 -7.43 -0.48 6.26
C ALA A 82 -7.94 -0.10 4.85
N ILE A 83 -7.58 -0.86 3.81
CA ILE A 83 -8.07 -0.64 2.44
C ILE A 83 -9.57 -0.90 2.34
N ILE A 84 -10.03 -2.01 2.93
CA ILE A 84 -11.46 -2.37 2.96
C ILE A 84 -12.24 -1.28 3.71
N SER A 85 -11.76 -0.86 4.88
CA SER A 85 -12.38 0.19 5.70
C SER A 85 -12.43 1.53 4.95
N ALA A 86 -11.37 1.90 4.23
CA ALA A 86 -11.34 3.12 3.43
C ALA A 86 -12.35 3.08 2.28
N ARG A 87 -12.51 1.93 1.62
CA ARG A 87 -13.54 1.71 0.61
C ARG A 87 -14.94 1.89 1.19
N GLU A 88 -15.24 1.20 2.30
CA GLU A 88 -16.54 1.30 2.97
C GLU A 88 -16.85 2.74 3.39
N ALA A 89 -15.86 3.47 3.92
CA ALA A 89 -16.00 4.88 4.27
C ALA A 89 -16.38 5.75 3.06
N LEU A 90 -15.78 5.49 1.89
CA LEU A 90 -16.10 6.21 0.66
C LEU A 90 -17.51 5.87 0.14
N GLU A 91 -17.94 4.60 0.27
CA GLU A 91 -19.28 4.15 -0.13
C GLU A 91 -20.38 4.80 0.71
N VAL A 92 -20.14 5.05 1.99
CA VAL A 92 -21.09 5.75 2.89
C VAL A 92 -20.97 7.28 2.85
N ASN A 93 -20.27 7.85 1.87
CA ASN A 93 -20.07 9.29 1.66
C ASN A 93 -19.32 10.02 2.80
N ALA A 94 -18.36 9.36 3.45
CA ALA A 94 -17.44 10.04 4.37
C ALA A 94 -16.57 11.10 3.64
N ASP A 95 -15.90 11.97 4.41
CA ASP A 95 -14.93 12.91 3.85
C ASP A 95 -13.83 12.14 3.11
N ARG A 96 -13.79 12.32 1.79
CA ARG A 96 -12.97 11.53 0.87
C ARG A 96 -11.49 11.72 1.12
N ARG A 97 -11.09 12.96 1.40
CA ARG A 97 -9.69 13.29 1.66
C ARG A 97 -9.25 12.64 2.96
N LEU A 98 -10.07 12.74 4.01
CA LEU A 98 -9.77 12.13 5.29
C LEU A 98 -9.69 10.60 5.16
N ALA A 99 -10.60 9.96 4.45
CA ALA A 99 -10.59 8.51 4.24
C ALA A 99 -9.29 8.05 3.54
N LEU A 100 -8.89 8.74 2.47
CA LEU A 100 -7.68 8.40 1.73
C LEU A 100 -6.39 8.76 2.49
N GLU A 101 -6.32 9.89 3.19
CA GLU A 101 -5.16 10.25 4.02
C GLU A 101 -4.99 9.26 5.19
N SER A 102 -6.10 8.84 5.82
CA SER A 102 -6.10 7.85 6.90
C SER A 102 -5.61 6.48 6.40
N LEU A 103 -6.05 6.07 5.21
CA LEU A 103 -5.55 4.87 4.55
C LEU A 103 -4.02 4.96 4.36
N MET A 104 -3.52 6.06 3.78
CA MET A 104 -2.09 6.22 3.51
C MET A 104 -1.22 6.17 4.77
N LEU A 105 -1.75 6.63 5.91
CA LEU A 105 -1.09 6.56 7.22
C LEU A 105 -1.10 5.16 7.83
N ALA A 106 -2.15 4.37 7.55
CA ALA A 106 -2.29 3.00 8.05
C ALA A 106 -1.45 1.99 7.28
N LEU A 107 -1.14 2.26 6.00
CA LEU A 107 -0.35 1.35 5.16
C LEU A 107 1.13 1.30 5.60
N PRO A 108 1.69 0.11 5.84
CA PRO A 108 3.13 -0.04 6.03
C PRO A 108 3.92 0.41 4.78
N ALA A 109 5.15 0.88 4.98
CA ALA A 109 6.10 1.07 3.90
C ALA A 109 6.86 -0.24 3.63
N LEU A 110 6.88 -0.67 2.37
CA LEU A 110 7.77 -1.72 1.92
C LEU A 110 9.15 -1.12 1.64
N LYS A 111 10.19 -1.93 1.79
CA LYS A 111 11.53 -1.52 1.39
C LYS A 111 11.61 -1.59 -0.13
N GLY A 112 11.73 -0.43 -0.78
CA GLY A 112 11.97 -0.38 -2.22
C GLY A 112 13.33 -0.98 -2.61
N GLU A 113 13.45 -1.42 -3.85
CA GLU A 113 14.74 -1.76 -4.45
C GLU A 113 15.64 -0.52 -4.45
N GLY A 114 16.58 -0.43 -3.50
CA GLY A 114 17.61 0.61 -3.50
C GLY A 114 17.37 1.77 -2.54
N THR A 115 17.22 1.47 -1.25
CA THR A 115 17.84 2.33 -0.22
C THR A 115 18.70 1.47 0.71
N GLU A 116 19.76 0.93 0.12
CA GLU A 116 20.97 0.65 0.88
C GLU A 116 21.54 2.02 1.32
N LEU A 117 21.07 2.50 2.47
CA LEU A 117 21.89 3.40 3.28
C LEU A 117 23.08 2.58 3.73
N ALA A 118 24.11 2.54 2.88
CA ALA A 118 25.42 2.05 3.24
C ALA A 118 25.83 2.72 4.56
N PRO A 119 26.33 1.97 5.56
CA PRO A 119 26.82 2.56 6.79
C PRO A 119 28.06 3.38 6.44
N ARG A 120 27.92 4.72 6.30
CA ARG A 120 29.09 5.59 6.26
C ARG A 120 29.70 5.59 7.65
N GLY A 121 30.80 4.84 7.72
CA GLY A 121 31.49 4.48 8.93
C GLY A 121 31.80 5.67 9.82
N ARG A 122 31.66 5.42 11.10
CA ARG A 122 32.45 6.05 12.14
C ARG A 122 33.92 5.95 11.73
N ARG A 123 34.51 7.07 11.30
CA ARG A 123 35.95 7.24 11.29
C ARG A 123 36.30 8.35 12.27
N VAL A 124 36.96 7.87 13.33
CA VAL A 124 37.88 8.53 14.28
C VAL A 124 37.44 9.85 14.88
#